data_AF-A0A844I771-F1
#
_entry.id   AF-A0A844I771-F1
#
_cell.length_a   1.000
_cell.length_b   1.000
_cell.length_c   1.000
_cell.angle_alpha   90.00
_cell.angle_beta   90.00
_cell.angle_gamma   90.00
#
_symmetry.space_group_name_H-M   'P 1'
#
loop_
_entity.id
_entity.type
_entity.pdbx_description
1 polymer ?
#
loop_
_entity_poly.entity_id
_entity_poly.type
_entity_poly.pdbx_seq_one_letter_code
_entity_poly.pdbx_strand_id
1 'polypeptide(L)'
;MKNRKLVLISETGYQKKHDSLLFSFFDEGYELLCFVGVDCELWEEAMDEIAVGEGDDPRQITTTSHPDETEKDVIEFASMFSVSRSSEVDIVRI
;
A
#
# COMPACT_ATOMS: atom_id res chain seq x y z
N MET A 1 -15.21 12.33 1.50
CA MET A 1 -15.27 10.88 1.20
C MET A 1 -13.86 10.34 1.40
N LYS A 2 -13.69 9.14 1.95
CA LYS A 2 -12.36 8.58 2.16
C LYS A 2 -11.79 7.99 0.87
N ASN A 3 -10.53 8.26 0.58
CA ASN A 3 -9.81 7.66 -0.54
C ASN A 3 -9.66 6.14 -0.32
N ARG A 4 -9.42 5.40 -1.41
CA ARG A 4 -9.27 3.95 -1.46
C ARG A 4 -7.95 3.50 -2.10
N LYS A 5 -7.06 4.44 -2.39
CA LYS A 5 -5.75 4.20 -2.99
C LYS A 5 -4.69 4.91 -2.17
N LEU A 6 -3.59 4.22 -1.88
CA LEU A 6 -2.47 4.76 -1.12
C LEU A 6 -1.15 4.41 -1.81
N VAL A 7 -0.22 5.36 -1.84
CA VAL A 7 1.18 5.13 -2.18
C VAL A 7 2.02 5.39 -0.93
N LEU A 8 2.72 4.37 -0.45
CA LEU A 8 3.74 4.49 0.58
C LEU A 8 5.10 4.68 -0.10
N ILE A 9 5.73 5.79 0.21
CA ILE A 9 7.09 6.12 -0.21
C ILE A 9 8.01 5.87 0.98
N SER A 10 8.82 4.83 0.93
CA SER A 10 9.76 4.47 1.98
C SER A 10 11.13 5.12 1.76
N GLU A 11 11.53 5.96 2.71
CA GLU A 11 12.89 6.51 2.82
C GLU A 11 13.77 5.61 3.71
N THR A 12 13.16 4.66 4.41
CA THR A 12 13.84 3.66 5.25
C THR A 12 13.34 2.24 5.01
N GLY A 13 14.22 1.28 5.29
CA GLY A 13 13.90 -0.14 5.17
C GLY A 13 12.83 -0.60 6.16
N TYR A 14 12.05 -1.59 5.73
CA TYR A 14 10.99 -2.18 6.55
C TYR A 14 11.54 -2.76 7.86
N GLN A 15 10.78 -2.60 8.95
CA GLN A 15 11.07 -3.10 10.28
C GLN A 15 9.76 -3.49 10.95
N LYS A 16 9.76 -4.52 11.80
CA LYS A 16 8.56 -4.97 12.54
C LYS A 16 7.84 -3.90 13.39
N LYS A 17 8.51 -2.78 13.68
CA LYS A 17 7.86 -1.64 14.37
C LYS A 17 6.80 -0.97 13.47
N HIS A 18 6.87 -1.20 12.16
CA HIS A 18 5.97 -0.63 11.16
C HIS A 18 4.69 -1.46 10.96
N ASP A 19 4.57 -2.68 11.52
CA ASP A 19 3.36 -3.51 11.43
C ASP A 19 2.11 -2.72 11.81
N SER A 20 2.18 -1.95 12.90
CA SER A 20 1.06 -1.12 13.38
C SER A 20 0.55 -0.11 12.35
N LEU A 21 1.45 0.42 11.50
CA LEU A 21 1.10 1.31 10.40
C LEU A 21 0.39 0.53 9.28
N LEU A 22 0.93 -0.62 8.89
CA LEU A 22 0.31 -1.46 7.86
C LEU A 22 -1.08 -1.96 8.27
N PHE A 23 -1.26 -2.36 9.53
CA PHE A 23 -2.57 -2.69 10.09
C PHE A 23 -3.54 -1.52 10.02
N SER A 24 -3.08 -0.30 10.29
CA SER A 24 -3.94 0.88 10.13
C SER A 24 -4.40 1.04 8.69
N PHE A 25 -3.53 0.90 7.69
CA PHE A 25 -3.95 0.98 6.28
C PHE A 25 -4.95 -0.12 5.92
N PHE A 26 -4.74 -1.35 6.41
CA PHE A 26 -5.69 -2.43 6.20
C PHE A 26 -7.08 -2.14 6.79
N ASP A 27 -7.13 -1.60 8.01
CA ASP A 27 -8.38 -1.22 8.68
C ASP A 27 -9.03 0.02 8.08
N GLU A 28 -8.24 0.83 7.40
CA GLU A 28 -8.70 2.02 6.72
C GLU A 28 -9.53 1.73 5.45
N GLY A 29 -9.49 0.50 4.95
CA GLY A 29 -10.31 0.02 3.83
C GLY A 29 -9.83 0.48 2.45
N TYR A 30 -8.51 0.64 2.29
CA TYR A 30 -7.91 0.84 0.98
C TYR A 30 -8.06 -0.42 0.12
N GLU A 31 -8.24 -0.21 -1.18
CA GLU A 31 -8.32 -1.27 -2.19
C GLU A 31 -7.02 -1.39 -2.99
N LEU A 32 -6.17 -0.36 -2.96
CA LEU A 32 -4.84 -0.36 -3.56
C LEU A 32 -3.82 0.24 -2.60
N LEU A 33 -2.75 -0.48 -2.34
CA LEU A 33 -1.52 0.00 -1.69
C LEU A 33 -0.34 -0.23 -2.63
N CYS A 34 0.33 0.85 -3.01
CA CYS A 34 1.58 0.78 -3.78
C CYS A 34 2.76 1.16 -2.87
N PHE A 35 3.85 0.42 -2.98
CA PHE A 35 5.08 0.65 -2.23
C PHE A 35 6.20 1.04 -3.19
N VAL A 36 6.92 2.12 -2.88
CA VAL A 36 8.07 2.59 -3.67
C VAL A 36 9.14 3.15 -2.74
N GLY A 37 10.41 2.98 -3.10
CA GLY A 37 11.54 3.43 -2.30
C GLY A 37 12.28 2.28 -1.62
N VAL A 38 12.92 2.58 -0.48
CA VAL A 38 13.80 1.63 0.22
C VAL A 38 13.03 0.40 0.66
N ASP A 39 13.51 -0.78 0.25
CA ASP A 39 12.95 -2.09 0.57
C ASP A 39 11.44 -2.21 0.29
N CYS A 40 10.92 -1.55 -0.75
CA CYS A 40 9.47 -1.55 -1.04
C CYS A 40 8.88 -2.95 -1.26
N GLU A 41 9.68 -3.91 -1.74
CA GLU A 41 9.27 -5.32 -1.83
C GLU A 41 9.01 -5.92 -0.45
N LEU A 42 9.85 -5.63 0.56
CA LEU A 42 9.62 -6.11 1.94
C LEU A 42 8.40 -5.46 2.59
N TRP A 43 8.11 -4.21 2.24
CA TRP A 43 6.89 -3.52 2.65
C TRP A 43 5.63 -4.20 2.10
N GLU A 44 5.67 -4.59 0.82
CA GLU A 44 4.60 -5.34 0.17
C GLU A 44 4.44 -6.73 0.80
N GLU A 45 5.52 -7.50 0.94
CA GLU A 45 5.49 -8.83 1.54
C GLU A 45 4.84 -8.82 2.93
N ALA A 46 5.18 -7.82 3.76
CA ALA A 46 4.58 -7.64 5.07
C ALA A 46 3.08 -7.30 5.01
N MET A 47 2.67 -6.47 4.04
CA MET A 47 1.27 -6.14 3.83
C MET A 47 0.48 -7.35 3.32
N ASP A 48 1.06 -8.16 2.44
CA ASP A 48 0.47 -9.41 1.95
C ASP A 48 0.25 -10.41 3.07
N GLU A 49 1.22 -10.57 3.97
CA GLU A 49 1.08 -11.42 5.16
C GLU A 49 -0.09 -10.94 6.04
N ILE A 50 -0.20 -9.63 6.28
CA ILE A 50 -1.32 -9.03 7.02
C ILE A 50 -2.66 -9.25 6.32
N ALA A 51 -2.72 -9.08 5.00
CA ALA A 51 -3.94 -9.20 4.21
C ALA A 51 -4.45 -10.64 4.13
N VAL A 52 -3.55 -11.63 4.10
CA VAL A 52 -3.91 -13.05 4.18
C VAL A 52 -4.45 -13.38 5.58
N GLY A 53 -3.81 -12.86 6.63
CA GLY A 53 -4.20 -13.07 8.02
C GLY A 53 -4.43 -14.54 8.36
N GLU A 54 -5.47 -14.82 9.16
CA GLU A 54 -5.90 -16.17 9.52
C GLU A 54 -6.89 -16.79 8.49
N GLY A 55 -7.21 -16.08 7.39
CA GLY A 55 -8.11 -16.57 6.33
C GLY A 55 -9.62 -16.41 6.59
N ASP A 56 -10.03 -15.79 7.71
CA ASP A 56 -11.45 -15.64 8.08
C ASP A 56 -12.15 -14.38 7.51
N ASP A 57 -11.40 -13.36 7.07
CA ASP A 57 -11.94 -12.12 6.46
C ASP A 57 -11.05 -11.64 5.31
N PRO A 58 -11.14 -12.26 4.11
CA PRO A 58 -10.34 -11.82 2.96
C PRO A 58 -10.86 -10.48 2.46
N ARG A 59 -10.29 -9.38 2.98
CA ARG A 59 -10.52 -8.04 2.40
C ARG A 59 -9.80 -7.95 1.08
N GLN A 60 -10.51 -7.54 0.04
CA GLN A 60 -9.94 -7.38 -1.31
C GLN A 60 -9.06 -6.13 -1.36
N ILE A 61 -7.81 -6.27 -0.97
CA ILE A 61 -6.74 -5.29 -1.15
C ILE A 61 -5.80 -5.76 -2.25
N THR A 62 -5.45 -4.87 -3.16
CA THR A 62 -4.35 -5.07 -4.12
C THR A 62 -3.13 -4.36 -3.59
N THR A 63 -2.02 -5.08 -3.53
CA THR A 63 -0.71 -4.60 -3.14
C THR A 63 0.21 -4.65 -4.36
N THR A 64 1.09 -3.66 -4.49
CA THR A 64 2.13 -3.62 -5.52
C THR A 64 3.42 -3.02 -4.95
N SER A 65 4.59 -3.57 -5.25
CA SER A 65 5.88 -2.92 -5.06
C SER A 65 6.53 -2.49 -6.37
N HIS A 66 7.34 -1.45 -6.30
CA HIS A 66 7.91 -0.77 -7.47
C HIS A 66 9.40 -0.42 -7.26
N PRO A 67 10.31 -1.43 -7.17
CA PRO A 67 11.72 -1.21 -6.81
C PRO A 67 12.53 -0.41 -7.85
N ASP A 68 12.12 -0.44 -9.12
CA ASP A 68 12.84 0.18 -10.24
C ASP A 68 12.11 1.41 -10.84
N GLU A 69 11.01 1.85 -10.23
CA GLU A 69 10.20 2.97 -10.72
C GLU A 69 10.33 4.20 -9.81
N THR A 70 10.09 5.39 -10.38
CA THR A 70 10.13 6.61 -9.59
C THR A 70 8.84 6.82 -8.81
N GLU A 71 8.90 7.59 -7.72
CA GLU A 71 7.69 7.99 -6.97
C GLU A 71 6.60 8.56 -7.89
N LYS A 72 6.99 9.34 -8.89
CA LYS A 72 6.07 9.95 -9.85
C LYS A 72 5.36 8.89 -10.69
N ASP A 73 6.10 7.91 -11.20
CA ASP A 73 5.54 6.86 -12.04
C ASP A 73 4.53 6.03 -11.25
N VAL A 74 4.84 5.72 -9.99
CA VAL A 74 3.95 4.96 -9.09
C VAL A 74 2.70 5.74 -8.70
N ILE A 75 2.82 7.06 -8.44
CA ILE A 75 1.67 7.92 -8.19
C ILE A 75 0.77 8.01 -9.44
N GLU A 76 1.37 8.10 -10.64
CA GLU A 76 0.63 8.11 -11.90
C GLU A 76 -0.10 6.77 -12.11
N PHE A 77 0.58 5.65 -11.91
CA PHE A 77 0.00 4.31 -11.92
C PHE A 77 -1.20 4.20 -10.96
N ALA A 78 -1.02 4.56 -9.69
CA ALA A 78 -2.08 4.51 -8.68
C ALA A 78 -3.25 5.44 -9.05
N SER A 79 -2.98 6.60 -9.66
CA SER A 79 -4.04 7.51 -10.09
C SER A 79 -4.94 6.88 -11.17
N MET A 80 -4.37 6.10 -12.07
CA MET A 80 -5.06 5.42 -13.17
C MET A 80 -5.70 4.09 -12.76
N PHE A 81 -5.26 3.50 -11.63
CA PHE A 81 -5.80 2.25 -11.13
C PHE A 81 -7.28 2.38 -10.74
N SER A 82 -8.09 1.44 -11.25
CA SER A 82 -9.53 1.41 -11.00
C SER A 82 -9.84 0.68 -9.70
N VAL A 83 -10.58 1.36 -8.84
CA VAL A 83 -11.14 0.85 -7.58
C VAL A 83 -12.67 0.95 -7.64
N SER A 84 -13.38 0.39 -6.67
CA SER A 84 -14.84 0.28 -6.66
C SER A 84 -15.61 1.61 -6.81
N ARG A 85 -14.96 2.74 -6.53
CA ARG A 85 -15.49 4.09 -6.74
C ARG A 85 -14.37 5.06 -7.10
N SER A 86 -14.70 6.16 -7.76
CA SER A 86 -13.75 7.25 -8.00
C SER A 86 -13.06 7.66 -6.68
N SER A 87 -11.73 7.67 -6.71
CA SER A 87 -10.87 7.93 -5.56
C SER A 87 -9.59 8.60 -6.02
N GLU A 88 -9.14 9.58 -5.24
CA GLU A 88 -7.78 10.10 -5.33
C GLU A 88 -6.79 9.14 -4.66
N VAL A 89 -5.51 9.49 -4.69
CA VAL A 89 -4.40 8.73 -4.11
C VAL A 89 -3.90 9.45 -2.87
N ASP A 90 -3.91 8.77 -1.73
CA ASP A 90 -3.21 9.23 -0.53
C ASP A 90 -1.72 8.92 -0.65
N ILE A 91 -0.88 9.87 -0.24
CA ILE A 91 0.59 9.72 -0.29
C ILE A 91 1.13 9.79 1.13
N VAL A 92 1.84 8.73 1.53
CA VAL A 92 2.49 8.63 2.85
C VAL A 92 3.99 8.48 2.66
N ARG A 93 4.79 9.19 3.47
CA ARG A 93 6.25 9.13 3.47
C ARG A 93 6.76 8.69 4.83
N ILE A 94 7.74 7.78 4.86
CA ILE A 94 8.31 7.24 6.11
C ILE A 94 9.82 7.08 6.07
#